data_AF-A0A7H4NZ82-F1
#
_entry.id   AF-A0A7H4NZ82-F1
#
_cell.length_a   1.000
_cell.length_b   1.000
_cell.length_c   1.000
_cell.angle_alpha   90.00
_cell.angle_beta   90.00
_cell.angle_gamma   90.00
#
_symmetry.space_group_name_H-M   'P 1'
#
loop_
_entity.id
_entity.type
_entity.pdbx_description
1 polymer ?
#
loop_
_entity_poly.entity_id
_entity_poly.type
_entity_poly.pdbx_seq_one_letter_code
_entity_poly.pdbx_strand_id
1 'polypeptide(L)'
;MMDQKQIEEIVRSVMASMGQPQTTTQAPEATVAKCASQCEVAAESCTLDLGSPEAKGWIGVQQPHRAEVLAELKRSTAARVCTGRAGPRPRTLALLRFLADHSRSKDTVLKEVPEEWVKTQGLLEVRSEISDKNLYLTRPDMGRRLSPEAIEALKAQCVANPDVQVVVSDGLSTDAITVNYEEILPPLLSGLKQAGLKVGTPFFVRYGRVKN
;
A
#
# COMPACT_ATOMS: atom_id res chain seq x y z
N MET A 1 42.57 -25.89 36.81
CA MET A 1 43.38 -25.84 35.57
C MET A 1 43.13 -27.15 34.86
N MET A 2 42.48 -27.14 33.69
CA MET A 2 42.25 -28.38 32.93
C MET A 2 43.58 -28.90 32.37
N ASP A 3 43.80 -30.21 32.46
CA ASP A 3 45.01 -30.87 32.00
C ASP A 3 45.07 -30.86 30.46
N GLN A 4 46.28 -30.70 29.90
CA GLN A 4 46.48 -30.51 28.47
C GLN A 4 46.04 -31.74 27.66
N LYS A 5 46.09 -32.92 28.27
CA LYS A 5 45.58 -34.17 27.69
C LYS A 5 44.05 -34.21 27.56
N GLN A 6 43.33 -33.60 28.50
CA GLN A 6 41.87 -33.54 28.45
C GLN A 6 41.39 -32.61 27.33
N ILE A 7 42.13 -31.53 27.06
CA ILE A 7 41.83 -30.62 25.94
C ILE A 7 42.02 -31.33 24.60
N GLU A 8 43.10 -32.10 24.45
CA GLU A 8 43.37 -32.87 23.22
C GLU A 8 42.33 -33.98 22.97
N GLU A 9 41.87 -34.66 24.02
CA GLU A 9 40.79 -35.66 23.89
C GLU A 9 39.46 -35.05 23.45
N ILE A 10 39.11 -33.88 24.00
CA ILE A 10 37.88 -33.17 23.62
C ILE A 10 37.95 -32.72 22.16
N VAL A 11 39.08 -32.15 21.73
CA VAL A 11 39.27 -31.72 20.33
C VAL A 11 39.23 -32.93 19.39
N ARG A 12 39.83 -34.06 19.76
CA ARG A 12 39.80 -35.29 18.95
C ARG A 12 38.38 -35.85 18.84
N SER A 13 37.59 -35.81 19.92
CA SER A 13 36.19 -36.24 19.94
C SER A 13 35.30 -35.36 19.05
N VAL A 14 35.50 -34.04 19.09
CA VAL A 14 34.74 -33.09 18.25
C VAL A 14 35.11 -33.23 16.76
N MET A 15 36.39 -33.45 16.44
CA MET A 15 36.80 -33.66 15.05
C MET A 15 36.29 -34.99 14.49
N ALA A 16 36.14 -36.02 15.32
CA ALA A 16 35.55 -37.30 14.91
C ALA A 16 34.03 -37.20 14.64
N SER A 17 33.32 -36.31 15.35
CA SER A 17 31.87 -36.12 15.16
C SER A 17 31.51 -35.20 13.98
N MET A 18 32.45 -34.39 13.49
CA MET A 18 32.25 -33.52 12.33
C MET A 18 32.43 -34.23 10.97
N GLY A 19 32.95 -35.46 10.94
CA GLY A 19 33.28 -36.21 9.72
C GLY A 19 32.27 -37.29 9.30
N GLN A 20 31.17 -37.48 10.05
CA GLN A 20 30.16 -38.49 9.70
C GLN A 20 28.98 -37.82 8.97
N PRO A 21 28.59 -38.29 7.76
CA PRO A 21 27.32 -37.91 7.18
C PRO A 21 26.21 -38.43 8.12
N GLN A 22 25.41 -37.51 8.65
CA GLN A 22 24.25 -37.87 9.45
C GLN A 22 23.32 -38.74 8.62
N THR A 23 23.19 -40.01 8.99
CA THR A 23 22.10 -40.87 8.55
C THR A 23 20.79 -40.25 9.00
N THR A 24 20.05 -39.70 8.04
CA THR A 24 18.66 -39.29 8.23
C THR A 24 17.81 -40.53 8.45
N THR A 25 17.22 -40.60 9.63
CA THR A 25 16.19 -41.58 9.99
C THR A 25 14.99 -41.39 9.04
N GLN A 26 14.70 -42.41 8.23
CA GLN A 26 13.53 -42.44 7.36
C GLN A 26 12.24 -42.51 8.20
N ALA A 27 11.33 -41.58 7.97
CA ALA A 27 9.93 -41.66 8.41
C ALA A 27 9.15 -42.62 7.48
N PRO A 28 8.10 -43.31 7.97
CA PRO A 28 7.43 -44.38 7.22
C PRO A 28 6.76 -43.85 5.95
N GLU A 29 6.89 -44.61 4.86
CA GLU A 29 6.28 -44.35 3.57
C GLU A 29 4.75 -44.38 3.66
N ALA A 30 4.11 -43.23 3.43
CA ALA A 30 2.72 -43.19 3.03
C ALA A 30 2.64 -43.55 1.54
N THR A 31 1.95 -44.64 1.23
CA THR A 31 1.67 -45.08 -0.14
C THR A 31 0.75 -44.08 -0.84
N VAL A 32 1.36 -43.15 -1.59
CA VAL A 32 0.62 -42.26 -2.49
C VAL A 32 0.36 -43.03 -3.79
N ALA A 33 -0.90 -43.34 -4.05
CA ALA A 33 -1.36 -43.85 -5.32
C ALA A 33 -0.92 -42.90 -6.45
N LYS A 34 -0.19 -43.45 -7.44
CA LYS A 34 0.21 -42.74 -8.67
C LYS A 34 -1.04 -42.23 -9.41
N CYS A 35 -1.37 -40.96 -9.24
CA CYS A 35 -2.05 -40.20 -10.29
C CYS A 35 -0.98 -39.78 -11.29
N ALA A 36 -0.92 -40.51 -12.41
CA ALA A 36 -0.13 -40.12 -13.56
C ALA A 36 -0.76 -38.89 -14.22
N SER A 37 -0.35 -37.70 -13.78
CA SER A 37 -0.33 -36.52 -14.63
C SER A 37 1.06 -35.92 -14.51
N GLN A 38 1.79 -35.90 -15.62
CA GLN A 38 3.08 -35.24 -15.72
C GLN A 38 2.90 -33.76 -15.32
N CYS A 39 3.26 -33.41 -14.09
CA CYS A 39 3.61 -32.04 -13.77
C CYS A 39 5.10 -31.92 -14.09
N GLU A 40 5.42 -31.39 -15.26
CA GLU A 40 6.72 -30.81 -15.50
C GLU A 40 6.88 -29.65 -14.52
N VAL A 41 7.56 -29.88 -13.40
CA VAL A 41 8.04 -28.81 -12.54
C VAL A 41 9.27 -28.24 -13.24
N ALA A 42 9.04 -27.47 -14.31
CA ALA A 42 10.03 -26.53 -14.79
C ALA A 42 10.27 -25.55 -13.65
N ALA A 43 11.54 -25.28 -13.32
CA ALA A 43 11.89 -24.22 -12.38
C ALA A 43 11.32 -22.90 -12.92
N GLU A 44 10.17 -22.48 -12.37
CA GLU A 44 9.46 -21.29 -12.80
C GLU A 44 10.31 -20.06 -12.50
N SER A 45 10.89 -19.49 -13.55
CA SER A 45 11.41 -18.14 -13.53
C SER A 45 10.33 -17.16 -13.06
N CYS A 46 10.70 -16.25 -12.17
CA CYS A 46 9.95 -15.07 -11.74
C CYS A 46 9.58 -14.16 -12.93
N THR A 47 8.68 -14.59 -13.81
CA THR A 47 8.44 -13.92 -15.10
C THR A 47 7.32 -12.90 -15.05
N LEU A 48 6.36 -13.03 -14.13
CA LEU A 48 5.20 -12.14 -14.06
C LEU A 48 5.20 -11.30 -12.77
N ASP A 49 5.43 -9.99 -12.92
CA ASP A 49 5.16 -9.02 -11.86
C ASP A 49 3.64 -8.84 -11.68
N LEU A 50 3.14 -9.08 -10.47
CA LEU A 50 1.72 -8.97 -10.12
C LEU A 50 1.19 -7.53 -10.22
N GLY A 51 2.07 -6.53 -10.12
CA GLY A 51 1.73 -5.10 -10.27
C GLY A 51 1.65 -4.62 -11.73
N SER A 52 2.13 -5.44 -12.67
CA SER A 52 2.27 -5.08 -14.08
C SER A 52 0.92 -4.89 -14.81
N PRO A 53 0.88 -4.11 -15.91
CA PRO A 53 -0.28 -4.03 -16.79
C PRO A 53 -0.71 -5.39 -17.36
N GLU A 54 0.24 -6.30 -17.59
CA GLU A 54 -0.01 -7.67 -18.06
C GLU A 54 -0.82 -8.47 -17.02
N ALA A 55 -0.35 -8.50 -15.77
CA ALA A 55 -1.09 -9.12 -14.66
C ALA A 55 -2.45 -8.42 -14.44
N LYS A 56 -2.53 -7.11 -14.74
CA LYS A 56 -3.77 -6.34 -14.66
C LYS A 56 -4.81 -6.77 -15.69
N GLY A 57 -4.36 -7.00 -16.93
CA GLY A 57 -5.15 -7.41 -18.09
C GLY A 57 -5.43 -8.91 -18.22
N TRP A 58 -4.82 -9.76 -17.38
CA TRP A 58 -4.98 -11.21 -17.45
C TRP A 58 -6.45 -11.68 -17.38
N ILE A 59 -6.80 -12.62 -18.27
CA ILE A 59 -8.10 -13.29 -18.35
C ILE A 59 -7.92 -14.77 -17.99
N GLY A 60 -8.67 -15.22 -16.99
CA GLY A 60 -8.51 -16.55 -16.40
C GLY A 60 -9.70 -17.49 -16.61
N VAL A 61 -10.70 -17.11 -17.39
CA VAL A 61 -11.84 -18.00 -17.68
C VAL A 61 -11.39 -19.17 -18.55
N GLN A 62 -11.58 -20.41 -18.07
CA GLN A 62 -11.32 -21.62 -18.85
C GLN A 62 -12.51 -21.92 -19.74
N GLN A 63 -12.26 -22.32 -21.00
CA GLN A 63 -13.30 -22.63 -22.01
C GLN A 63 -14.37 -21.53 -22.12
N PRO A 64 -13.99 -20.29 -22.43
CA PRO A 64 -14.95 -19.20 -22.58
C PRO A 64 -15.87 -19.45 -23.78
N HIS A 65 -17.16 -19.16 -23.64
CA HIS A 65 -18.09 -19.21 -24.77
C HIS A 65 -17.67 -18.25 -25.90
N ARG A 66 -17.17 -17.06 -25.52
CA ARG A 66 -16.66 -16.02 -26.44
C ARG A 66 -15.49 -15.28 -25.81
N ALA A 67 -14.26 -15.58 -26.22
CA ALA A 67 -13.04 -15.02 -25.64
C ALA A 67 -12.88 -13.52 -25.94
N GLU A 68 -13.31 -13.08 -27.12
CA GLU A 68 -13.26 -11.70 -27.58
C GLU A 68 -14.13 -10.78 -26.71
N VAL A 69 -15.30 -11.26 -26.30
CA VAL A 69 -16.21 -10.51 -25.40
C VAL A 69 -15.58 -10.37 -24.01
N LEU A 70 -14.89 -11.40 -23.51
CA LEU A 70 -14.18 -11.27 -22.23
C LEU A 70 -13.05 -10.24 -22.29
N ALA A 71 -12.36 -10.13 -23.42
CA ALA A 71 -11.33 -9.11 -23.61
C ALA A 71 -11.92 -7.70 -23.61
N GLU A 72 -13.09 -7.51 -24.21
CA GLU A 72 -13.82 -6.23 -24.16
C GLU A 72 -14.30 -5.90 -22.75
N LEU A 73 -14.98 -6.85 -22.08
CA LEU A 73 -15.42 -6.68 -20.69
C LEU A 73 -14.25 -6.38 -19.75
N LYS A 74 -13.08 -6.97 -20.02
CA LYS A 74 -11.89 -6.70 -19.22
C LYS A 74 -11.35 -5.29 -19.41
N ARG A 75 -11.44 -4.73 -20.64
CA ARG A 75 -11.01 -3.35 -20.93
C ARG A 75 -12.03 -2.31 -20.49
N SER A 76 -13.31 -2.66 -20.43
CA SER A 76 -14.39 -1.72 -20.12
C SER A 76 -14.46 -1.32 -18.64
N THR A 77 -13.74 -2.00 -17.74
CA THR A 77 -13.77 -1.71 -16.31
C THR A 77 -12.44 -1.98 -15.61
N ALA A 78 -12.13 -1.17 -14.61
CA ALA A 78 -11.03 -1.41 -13.68
C ALA A 78 -11.34 -2.53 -12.66
N ALA A 79 -12.60 -2.97 -12.56
CA ALA A 79 -13.01 -4.05 -11.67
C ALA A 79 -12.33 -5.39 -12.02
N ARG A 80 -12.20 -6.28 -11.03
CA ARG A 80 -11.52 -7.59 -11.18
C ARG A 80 -12.40 -8.65 -11.86
N VAL A 81 -12.96 -8.33 -13.03
CA VAL A 81 -13.75 -9.25 -13.85
C VAL A 81 -12.87 -10.20 -14.68
N CYS A 82 -13.50 -11.24 -15.25
CA CYS A 82 -12.89 -12.18 -16.21
C CYS A 82 -11.72 -13.02 -15.67
N THR A 83 -11.55 -13.12 -14.35
CA THR A 83 -10.47 -13.88 -13.69
C THR A 83 -10.72 -15.39 -13.64
N GLY A 84 -11.93 -15.84 -13.98
CA GLY A 84 -12.32 -17.25 -13.92
C GLY A 84 -12.47 -17.78 -12.50
N ARG A 85 -12.44 -19.12 -12.36
CA ARG A 85 -12.63 -19.82 -11.07
C ARG A 85 -11.92 -21.18 -11.06
N ALA A 86 -11.67 -21.70 -9.87
CA ALA A 86 -11.33 -23.10 -9.60
C ALA A 86 -12.42 -23.66 -8.69
N GLY A 87 -13.34 -24.47 -9.23
CA GLY A 87 -14.59 -24.81 -8.55
C GLY A 87 -15.40 -23.53 -8.25
N PRO A 88 -15.80 -23.28 -6.99
CA PRO A 88 -16.44 -22.03 -6.56
C PRO A 88 -15.44 -20.96 -6.05
N ARG A 89 -14.12 -21.20 -6.13
CA ARG A 89 -13.09 -20.32 -5.56
C ARG A 89 -12.36 -19.49 -6.62
N PRO A 90 -11.74 -18.36 -6.25
CA PRO A 90 -10.88 -17.60 -7.15
C PRO A 90 -9.70 -18.45 -7.67
N ARG A 91 -9.21 -18.16 -8.87
CA ARG A 91 -7.96 -18.75 -9.37
C ARG A 91 -6.75 -18.18 -8.62
N THR A 92 -5.68 -18.98 -8.52
CA THR A 92 -4.46 -18.65 -7.76
C THR A 92 -3.87 -17.30 -8.15
N LEU A 93 -3.69 -17.03 -9.45
CA LEU A 93 -3.12 -15.75 -9.89
C LEU A 93 -3.98 -14.54 -9.50
N ALA A 94 -5.31 -14.67 -9.56
CA ALA A 94 -6.23 -13.61 -9.14
C ALA A 94 -6.14 -13.36 -7.62
N LEU A 95 -6.00 -14.43 -6.82
CA LEU A 95 -5.81 -14.32 -5.38
C LEU A 95 -4.44 -13.72 -5.03
N LEU A 96 -3.35 -14.16 -5.67
CA LEU A 96 -2.01 -13.63 -5.45
C LEU A 96 -1.96 -12.13 -5.78
N ARG A 97 -2.52 -11.72 -6.92
CA ARG A 97 -2.61 -10.30 -7.28
C ARG A 97 -3.48 -9.51 -6.29
N PHE A 98 -4.58 -10.10 -5.80
CA PHE A 98 -5.40 -9.45 -4.78
C PHE A 98 -4.60 -9.18 -3.50
N LEU A 99 -3.81 -10.16 -3.05
CA LEU A 99 -2.96 -10.02 -1.87
C LEU A 99 -1.81 -9.01 -2.08
N ALA A 100 -1.20 -9.00 -3.27
CA ALA A 100 -0.17 -8.03 -3.62
C ALA A 100 -0.71 -6.58 -3.67
N ASP A 101 -1.89 -6.38 -4.25
CA ASP A 101 -2.54 -5.07 -4.25
C ASP A 101 -2.97 -4.67 -2.82
N HIS A 102 -3.36 -5.64 -1.98
CA HIS A 102 -3.75 -5.40 -0.60
C HIS A 102 -2.56 -4.99 0.29
N SER A 103 -1.39 -5.63 0.14
CA SER A 103 -0.19 -5.24 0.89
C SER A 103 0.19 -3.79 0.58
N ARG A 104 0.25 -3.43 -0.72
CA ARG A 104 0.49 -2.05 -1.14
C ARG A 104 -0.57 -1.08 -0.60
N SER A 105 -1.84 -1.47 -0.61
CA SER A 105 -2.92 -0.62 -0.09
C SER A 105 -2.75 -0.32 1.40
N LYS A 106 -2.28 -1.26 2.22
CA LYS A 106 -2.05 -1.02 3.65
C LYS A 106 -0.96 0.04 3.88
N ASP A 107 0.11 0.01 3.10
CA ASP A 107 1.22 0.97 3.23
C ASP A 107 0.76 2.40 2.94
N THR A 108 -0.15 2.59 1.97
CA THR A 108 -0.65 3.92 1.60
C THR A 108 -1.45 4.61 2.71
N VAL A 109 -2.05 3.85 3.64
CA VAL A 109 -2.85 4.42 4.75
C VAL A 109 -1.96 5.11 5.78
N LEU A 110 -0.75 4.59 6.00
CA LEU A 110 0.19 5.10 6.99
C LEU A 110 1.17 6.14 6.41
N LYS A 111 1.25 6.23 5.08
CA LYS A 111 2.09 7.22 4.42
C LYS A 111 1.65 8.64 4.77
N GLU A 112 2.62 9.51 5.02
CA GLU A 112 2.41 10.93 5.34
C GLU A 112 3.01 11.85 4.28
N VAL A 113 2.43 13.04 4.16
CA VAL A 113 2.99 14.12 3.31
C VAL A 113 4.26 14.65 3.99
N PRO A 114 5.40 14.67 3.29
CA PRO A 114 6.62 15.31 3.80
C PRO A 114 6.39 16.81 4.04
N GLU A 115 6.87 17.35 5.16
CA GLU A 115 6.72 18.77 5.48
C GLU A 115 7.38 19.67 4.42
N GLU A 116 8.50 19.22 3.83
CA GLU A 116 9.19 19.93 2.76
C GLU A 116 8.32 20.07 1.51
N TRP A 117 7.48 19.08 1.22
CA TRP A 117 6.56 19.14 0.09
C TRP A 117 5.56 20.26 0.30
N VAL A 118 4.96 20.38 1.49
CA VAL A 118 3.98 21.44 1.80
C VAL A 118 4.62 22.83 1.68
N LYS A 119 5.85 22.98 2.18
CA LYS A 119 6.63 24.23 2.07
C LYS A 119 6.94 24.59 0.61
N THR A 120 7.31 23.61 -0.21
CA THR A 120 7.60 23.80 -1.65
C THR A 120 6.37 24.32 -2.40
N GLN A 121 5.18 23.90 -1.98
CA GLN A 121 3.92 24.36 -2.54
C GLN A 121 3.47 25.74 -2.05
N GLY A 122 4.24 26.38 -1.16
CA GLY A 122 3.94 27.70 -0.62
C GLY A 122 2.70 27.72 0.28
N LEU A 123 2.30 26.57 0.83
CA LEU A 123 1.15 26.48 1.72
C LEU A 123 1.56 26.66 3.18
N LEU A 124 0.71 27.38 3.92
CA LEU A 124 0.77 27.37 5.38
C LEU A 124 0.35 25.99 5.90
N GLU A 125 1.23 25.31 6.61
CA GLU A 125 0.92 24.07 7.30
C GLU A 125 0.37 24.34 8.70
N VAL A 126 -0.84 23.85 8.96
CA VAL A 126 -1.47 23.82 10.29
C VAL A 126 -1.93 22.39 10.63
N ARG A 127 -2.30 22.18 11.88
CA ARG A 127 -2.55 20.85 12.44
C ARG A 127 -3.89 20.76 13.16
N SER A 128 -4.53 19.59 13.10
CA SER A 128 -5.63 19.26 14.02
C SER A 128 -5.12 18.98 15.45
N GLU A 129 -6.01 18.65 16.38
CA GLU A 129 -5.63 18.21 17.74
C GLU A 129 -4.84 16.88 17.77
N ILE A 130 -4.68 16.21 16.62
CA ILE A 130 -4.05 14.88 16.53
C ILE A 130 -2.52 14.97 16.48
N SER A 131 -1.83 14.17 17.31
CA SER A 131 -0.36 14.08 17.43
C SER A 131 0.36 13.16 16.43
N ASP A 132 -0.33 12.19 15.83
CA ASP A 132 0.29 11.19 14.96
C ASP A 132 -0.77 10.41 14.15
N LYS A 133 -0.32 9.65 13.14
CA LYS A 133 -1.21 8.88 12.26
C LYS A 133 -2.00 7.79 12.99
N ASN A 134 -1.46 7.17 14.05
CA ASN A 134 -2.19 6.12 14.76
C ASN A 134 -3.38 6.72 15.53
N LEU A 135 -3.15 7.86 16.19
CA LEU A 135 -4.22 8.61 16.84
C LEU A 135 -5.23 9.13 15.81
N TYR A 136 -4.79 9.60 14.64
CA TYR A 136 -5.67 10.06 13.55
C TYR A 136 -6.68 9.00 13.09
N LEU A 137 -6.26 7.74 13.02
CA LEU A 137 -7.10 6.63 12.58
C LEU A 137 -8.15 6.24 13.64
N THR A 138 -7.86 6.47 14.92
CA THR A 138 -8.71 6.02 16.04
C THR A 138 -9.55 7.13 16.67
N ARG A 139 -9.18 8.41 16.48
CA ARG A 139 -9.83 9.59 17.10
C ARG A 139 -10.36 10.57 16.06
N PRO A 140 -11.49 10.26 15.39
CA PRO A 140 -12.08 11.17 14.40
C PRO A 140 -12.57 12.48 15.02
N ASP A 141 -12.92 12.48 16.29
CA ASP A 141 -13.35 13.66 17.05
C ASP A 141 -12.26 14.74 17.14
N MET A 142 -11.01 14.33 17.39
CA MET A 142 -9.86 15.23 17.46
C MET A 142 -9.41 15.70 16.06
N GLY A 143 -9.45 14.82 15.04
CA GLY A 143 -9.13 15.21 13.66
C GLY A 143 -10.09 16.23 13.04
N ARG A 144 -11.25 16.41 13.68
CA ARG A 144 -12.29 17.39 13.32
C ARG A 144 -12.04 18.77 13.96
N ARG A 145 -11.09 18.90 14.88
CA ARG A 145 -10.82 20.15 15.62
C ARG A 145 -9.38 20.60 15.36
N LEU A 146 -9.21 21.91 15.18
CA LEU A 146 -7.88 22.51 15.03
C LEU A 146 -7.21 22.64 16.40
N SER A 147 -5.89 22.51 16.43
CA SER A 147 -5.14 22.81 17.66
C SER A 147 -5.25 24.31 18.01
N PRO A 148 -5.07 24.70 19.28
CA PRO A 148 -5.06 26.12 19.67
C PRO A 148 -4.06 26.95 18.88
N GLU A 149 -2.86 26.42 18.62
CA GLU A 149 -1.80 27.07 17.85
C GLU A 149 -2.20 27.25 16.39
N ALA A 150 -2.88 26.27 15.81
CA ALA A 150 -3.41 26.37 14.45
C ALA A 150 -4.46 27.48 14.32
N ILE A 151 -5.32 27.66 15.32
CA ILE A 151 -6.32 28.74 15.33
C ILE A 151 -5.63 30.11 15.32
N GLU A 152 -4.61 30.31 16.16
CA GLU A 152 -3.89 31.58 16.22
C GLU A 152 -3.07 31.85 14.94
N ALA A 153 -2.43 30.83 14.37
CA ALA A 153 -1.72 30.95 13.10
C ALA A 153 -2.64 31.38 11.95
N LEU A 154 -3.84 30.78 11.86
CA LEU A 154 -4.83 31.14 10.83
C LEU A 154 -5.34 32.57 10.98
N LYS A 155 -5.63 33.02 12.20
CA LYS A 155 -6.04 34.41 12.44
C LYS A 155 -4.96 35.42 12.07
N ALA A 156 -3.69 35.08 12.27
CA ALA A 156 -2.56 35.96 12.00
C ALA A 156 -2.17 36.02 10.52
N GLN A 157 -2.30 34.92 9.77
CA GLN A 157 -1.72 34.78 8.43
C GLN A 157 -2.75 34.68 7.30
N CYS A 158 -4.01 34.34 7.60
CA CYS A 158 -5.06 34.22 6.59
C CYS A 158 -5.94 35.46 6.52
N VAL A 159 -6.46 35.74 5.33
CA VAL A 159 -7.39 36.85 5.10
C VAL A 159 -8.71 36.61 5.83
N ALA A 160 -9.18 37.60 6.59
CA ALA A 160 -10.49 37.54 7.24
C ALA A 160 -11.64 37.75 6.23
N ASN A 161 -12.75 37.04 6.45
CA ASN A 161 -13.99 37.11 5.67
C ASN A 161 -13.77 36.98 4.14
N PRO A 162 -13.20 35.86 3.65
CA PRO A 162 -13.17 35.57 2.22
C PRO A 162 -14.55 35.09 1.73
N ASP A 163 -14.83 35.26 0.43
CA ASP A 163 -16.02 34.70 -0.20
C ASP A 163 -15.87 33.17 -0.35
N VAL A 164 -14.65 32.72 -0.66
CA VAL A 164 -14.30 31.30 -0.82
C VAL A 164 -12.98 31.01 -0.12
N GLN A 165 -12.95 30.00 0.74
CA GLN A 165 -11.74 29.50 1.39
C GLN A 165 -11.43 28.10 0.88
N VAL A 166 -10.20 27.88 0.41
CA VAL A 166 -9.73 26.56 -0.01
C VAL A 166 -8.84 25.98 1.08
N VAL A 167 -9.12 24.74 1.47
CA VAL A 167 -8.37 24.00 2.50
C VAL A 167 -7.94 22.67 1.92
N VAL A 168 -6.67 22.34 2.06
CA VAL A 168 -6.10 21.06 1.63
C VAL A 168 -5.82 20.21 2.86
N SER A 169 -6.09 18.91 2.83
CA SER A 169 -5.75 18.00 3.92
C SER A 169 -5.34 16.65 3.38
N ASP A 170 -4.35 16.00 4.00
CA ASP A 170 -3.93 14.64 3.66
C ASP A 170 -5.05 13.61 3.85
N GLY A 171 -5.91 13.84 4.85
CA GLY A 171 -7.01 12.94 5.15
C GLY A 171 -6.55 11.49 5.36
N LEU A 172 -7.28 10.56 4.73
CA LEU A 172 -6.98 9.12 4.74
C LEU A 172 -6.00 8.69 3.64
N SER A 173 -5.60 9.57 2.72
CA SER A 173 -4.72 9.22 1.60
C SER A 173 -3.82 10.38 1.20
N THR A 174 -2.56 10.29 1.63
CA THR A 174 -1.49 11.21 1.21
C THR A 174 -1.33 11.26 -0.30
N ASP A 175 -1.39 10.10 -0.97
CA ASP A 175 -1.21 10.00 -2.43
C ASP A 175 -2.30 10.74 -3.20
N ALA A 176 -3.52 10.84 -2.64
CA ALA A 176 -4.61 11.58 -3.27
C ALA A 176 -4.29 13.08 -3.39
N ILE A 177 -3.51 13.64 -2.46
CA ILE A 177 -3.10 15.05 -2.53
C ILE A 177 -1.86 15.18 -3.40
N THR A 178 -0.80 14.42 -3.13
CA THR A 178 0.49 14.61 -3.81
C THR A 178 0.44 14.35 -5.31
N VAL A 179 -0.42 13.44 -5.78
CA VAL A 179 -0.58 13.14 -7.21
C VAL A 179 -1.43 14.19 -7.93
N ASN A 180 -2.48 14.72 -7.29
CA ASN A 180 -3.48 15.55 -7.97
C ASN A 180 -3.31 17.06 -7.72
N TYR A 181 -2.42 17.47 -6.82
CA TYR A 181 -2.31 18.86 -6.37
C TYR A 181 -2.10 19.86 -7.51
N GLU A 182 -1.10 19.61 -8.36
CA GLU A 182 -0.70 20.52 -9.45
C GLU A 182 -1.78 20.66 -10.54
N GLU A 183 -2.56 19.61 -10.75
CA GLU A 183 -3.64 19.61 -11.76
C GLU A 183 -4.92 20.26 -11.25
N ILE A 184 -5.14 20.29 -9.93
CA ILE A 184 -6.39 20.78 -9.34
C ILE A 184 -6.24 22.20 -8.79
N LEU A 185 -5.28 22.42 -7.88
CA LEU A 185 -5.31 23.63 -7.05
C LEU A 185 -4.95 24.91 -7.84
N PRO A 186 -3.88 24.96 -8.65
CA PRO A 186 -3.55 26.16 -9.40
C PRO A 186 -4.67 26.59 -10.38
N PRO A 187 -5.28 25.69 -11.19
CA PRO A 187 -6.42 26.06 -12.03
C PRO A 187 -7.65 26.51 -11.23
N LEU A 188 -7.95 25.85 -10.10
CA LEU A 188 -9.06 26.24 -9.22
C LEU A 188 -8.89 27.66 -8.69
N LEU A 189 -7.72 27.99 -8.13
CA LEU A 189 -7.44 29.32 -7.60
C LEU A 189 -7.47 30.40 -8.70
N SER A 190 -6.97 30.07 -9.88
CA SER A 190 -7.02 30.97 -11.05
C SER A 190 -8.47 31.23 -11.48
N GLY A 191 -9.29 30.19 -11.59
CA GLY A 191 -10.71 30.31 -11.97
C GLY A 191 -11.53 31.13 -10.97
N LEU A 192 -11.31 30.93 -9.66
CA LEU A 192 -12.00 31.69 -8.62
C LEU A 192 -11.63 33.18 -8.65
N LYS A 193 -10.36 33.50 -8.88
CA LYS A 193 -9.91 34.90 -9.03
C LYS A 193 -10.47 35.54 -10.30
N GLN A 194 -10.50 34.82 -11.42
CA GLN A 194 -11.09 35.30 -12.67
C GLN A 194 -12.60 35.56 -12.56
N ALA A 195 -13.30 34.79 -11.72
CA ALA A 195 -14.70 35.02 -11.40
C ALA A 195 -14.94 36.24 -10.49
N GLY A 196 -13.89 36.94 -10.06
CA GLY A 196 -13.98 38.15 -9.23
C GLY A 196 -14.27 37.88 -7.76
N LEU A 197 -14.14 36.63 -7.29
CA LEU A 197 -14.38 36.27 -5.89
C LEU A 197 -13.17 36.62 -5.01
N LYS A 198 -13.43 37.06 -3.78
CA LYS A 198 -12.39 37.23 -2.76
C LYS A 198 -11.96 35.87 -2.23
N VAL A 199 -10.93 35.29 -2.84
CA VAL A 199 -10.35 34.01 -2.44
C VAL A 199 -9.47 34.19 -1.20
N GLY A 200 -9.71 33.40 -0.16
CA GLY A 200 -8.88 33.34 1.05
C GLY A 200 -7.51 32.70 0.79
N THR A 201 -6.58 32.88 1.74
CA THR A 201 -5.25 32.27 1.66
C THR A 201 -5.39 30.74 1.77
N PRO A 202 -5.01 29.94 0.76
CA PRO A 202 -5.06 28.49 0.87
C PRO A 202 -4.06 27.99 1.90
N PHE A 203 -4.43 26.95 2.66
CA PHE A 203 -3.57 26.33 3.67
C PHE A 203 -3.78 24.82 3.73
N PHE A 204 -2.79 24.14 4.30
CA PHE A 204 -2.77 22.69 4.49
C PHE A 204 -3.07 22.33 5.95
N VAL A 205 -4.02 21.42 6.17
CA VAL A 205 -4.37 20.86 7.49
C VAL A 205 -3.89 19.43 7.57
N ARG A 206 -2.87 19.18 8.38
CA ARG A 206 -2.43 17.83 8.70
C ARG A 206 -3.44 17.15 9.63
N TYR A 207 -3.76 15.88 9.33
CA TYR A 207 -4.69 15.05 10.10
C TYR A 207 -6.10 15.65 10.18
N GLY A 208 -6.60 16.21 9.09
CA GLY A 208 -7.93 16.80 9.00
C GLY A 208 -9.02 15.76 8.75
N ARG A 209 -10.22 16.00 9.29
CA ARG A 209 -11.45 15.24 9.01
C ARG A 209 -12.57 16.20 8.63
N VAL A 210 -13.38 15.80 7.65
CA VAL A 210 -14.65 16.48 7.38
C VAL A 210 -15.63 16.19 8.51
N LYS A 211 -16.26 17.23 9.05
CA LYS A 211 -17.39 17.12 9.97
C LYS A 211 -18.67 16.99 9.14
N ASN A 212 -19.37 15.87 9.29
CA ASN A 212 -20.77 15.75 8.90
C ASN A 212 -21.65 15.99 10.12
#